data_AF-A0A656VLM6-F1
#
_entry.id   AF-A0A656VLM6-F1
#
_cell.length_a   1.000
_cell.length_b   1.000
_cell.length_c   1.000
_cell.angle_alpha   90.00
_cell.angle_beta   90.00
_cell.angle_gamma   90.00
#
_symmetry.space_group_name_H-M   'P 1'
#
loop_
_entity.id
_entity.type
_entity.pdbx_description
1 polymer ?
#
loop_
_entity_poly.entity_id
_entity_poly.type
_entity_poly.pdbx_seq_one_letter_code
_entity_poly.pdbx_strand_id
1 'polypeptide(L)'
;MNKATVAAKRWWYIMPIVFITYSLAYLDRANFSFASAAGINEDLGITKGMASLLGALFFLGYFFFQIPGAIYAERRSVKKLIFWCLILWGGCASLTGVVSNIPMLAAIRFILGVVEAAVMPAMLIYISNWFTKSERSRANTFLILGNPVTVLWMSVVSGYLIHAFGWREMFIIEGIPAVIWAFCWWVLAKDKPAQAGWLSADEKQALQQQLDEEQKGIKAVRNYGEAFRSRNVILLCVQYFAWSIGVYGFVLWLPSILRSGMQMGMVEAGWLSAVPYLAATIAMIVVSWASDKMQNRKLFVWPLLLIGALAFFGSYAVGANHFWISYGLLVVAGAAMYAPYGPFFAIIPEMLPKNVAGGAMALINSMGALGSFFGSWFVGYLNGATGSPAASYMFMAIALVVAVVLTLIVKPARNEIQPQLA
;
A
#
# COMPACT_ATOMS: atom_id res chain seq x y z
N MET A 1 23.89 -22.65 26.45
CA MET A 1 23.67 -21.20 26.25
C MET A 1 22.26 -21.02 25.70
N ASN A 2 21.33 -20.48 26.49
CA ASN A 2 19.98 -20.16 26.01
C ASN A 2 20.12 -19.14 24.87
N LYS A 3 19.65 -19.48 23.66
CA LYS A 3 19.49 -18.49 22.58
C LYS A 3 18.55 -17.41 23.13
N ALA A 4 19.06 -16.21 23.38
CA ALA A 4 18.25 -15.09 23.80
C ALA A 4 17.14 -14.90 22.77
N THR A 5 15.90 -15.20 23.17
CA THR A 5 14.74 -15.09 22.30
C THR A 5 14.43 -13.62 22.11
N VAL A 6 14.30 -13.20 20.84
CA VAL A 6 13.99 -11.81 20.52
C VAL A 6 12.66 -11.43 21.16
N ALA A 7 12.63 -10.32 21.87
CA ALA A 7 11.50 -9.92 22.71
C ALA A 7 10.19 -9.79 21.91
N ALA A 8 9.18 -10.59 22.26
CA ALA A 8 7.87 -10.58 21.60
C ALA A 8 7.10 -9.26 21.85
N LYS A 9 7.38 -8.56 22.96
CA LYS A 9 6.77 -7.27 23.29
C LYS A 9 6.94 -6.20 22.21
N ARG A 10 7.96 -6.29 21.34
CA ARG A 10 8.09 -5.38 20.18
C ARG A 10 6.83 -5.32 19.32
N TRP A 11 6.15 -6.45 19.14
CA TRP A 11 4.90 -6.53 18.39
C TRP A 11 3.83 -5.61 18.98
N TRP A 12 3.68 -5.60 20.30
CA TRP A 12 2.68 -4.80 21.01
C TRP A 12 2.99 -3.30 21.04
N TYR A 13 4.26 -2.91 21.07
CA TYR A 13 4.64 -1.48 21.09
C TYR A 13 4.74 -0.88 19.68
N ILE A 14 5.16 -1.66 18.67
CA ILE A 14 5.50 -1.15 17.34
C ILE A 14 4.36 -1.34 16.34
N MET A 15 3.67 -2.49 16.32
CA MET A 15 2.67 -2.74 15.28
C MET A 15 1.42 -1.87 15.39
N PRO A 16 0.83 -1.62 16.58
CA PRO A 16 -0.33 -0.74 16.68
C PRO A 16 -0.04 0.67 16.17
N ILE A 17 1.11 1.25 16.53
CA ILE A 17 1.45 2.61 16.09
C ILE A 17 1.68 2.68 14.58
N VAL A 18 2.30 1.65 13.99
CA VAL A 18 2.53 1.55 12.55
C VAL A 18 1.20 1.37 11.81
N PHE A 19 0.35 0.48 12.30
CA PHE A 19 -0.97 0.20 11.74
C PHE A 19 -1.88 1.42 11.76
N ILE A 20 -1.98 2.14 12.89
CA ILE A 20 -2.80 3.35 13.00
C ILE A 20 -2.28 4.43 12.05
N THR A 21 -0.96 4.67 12.03
CA THR A 21 -0.37 5.69 11.16
C THR A 21 -0.67 5.43 9.68
N TYR A 22 -0.53 4.18 9.24
CA TYR A 22 -0.77 3.83 7.84
C TYR A 22 -2.25 3.72 7.49
N SER A 23 -3.09 3.33 8.45
CA SER A 23 -4.56 3.39 8.32
C SER A 23 -5.03 4.81 8.04
N LEU A 24 -4.57 5.76 8.86
CA LEU A 24 -4.88 7.18 8.66
C LEU A 24 -4.45 7.67 7.27
N ALA A 25 -3.29 7.23 6.74
CA ALA A 25 -2.85 7.62 5.39
C ALA A 25 -3.77 7.10 4.27
N TYR A 26 -4.47 5.98 4.48
CA TYR A 26 -5.44 5.46 3.52
C TYR A 26 -6.82 6.09 3.63
N LEU A 27 -7.12 6.71 4.77
CA LEU A 27 -8.35 7.43 5.01
C LEU A 27 -8.53 8.49 3.90
N ASP A 28 -7.58 9.41 3.76
CA ASP A 28 -7.66 10.50 2.79
C ASP A 28 -7.61 10.08 1.32
N ARG A 29 -6.94 8.96 1.02
CA ARG A 29 -6.91 8.39 -0.34
C ARG A 29 -8.27 7.88 -0.77
N ALA A 30 -9.01 7.27 0.16
CA ALA A 30 -10.33 6.73 -0.12
C ALA A 30 -11.40 7.83 -0.18
N ASN A 31 -11.26 8.88 0.64
CA ASN A 31 -12.21 9.98 0.78
C ASN A 31 -12.63 10.62 -0.53
N PHE A 32 -11.69 10.82 -1.47
CA PHE A 32 -12.05 11.41 -2.75
C PHE A 32 -13.01 10.54 -3.57
N SER A 33 -12.86 9.21 -3.53
CA SER A 33 -13.76 8.32 -4.25
C SER A 33 -15.19 8.42 -3.73
N PHE A 34 -15.37 8.58 -2.41
CA PHE A 34 -16.67 8.79 -1.78
C PHE A 34 -17.23 10.19 -2.07
N ALA A 35 -16.42 11.24 -1.93
CA ALA A 35 -16.81 12.61 -2.28
C ALA A 35 -17.21 12.73 -3.77
N SER A 36 -16.49 12.04 -4.66
CA SER A 36 -16.80 11.92 -6.10
C SER A 36 -18.15 11.26 -6.36
N ALA A 37 -18.57 10.33 -5.51
CA ALA A 37 -19.89 9.72 -5.58
C ALA A 37 -20.99 10.58 -4.95
N ALA A 38 -20.62 11.65 -4.23
CA ALA A 38 -21.48 12.39 -3.31
C ALA A 38 -21.65 13.90 -3.63
N GLY A 39 -21.25 14.36 -4.82
CA GLY A 39 -21.58 15.71 -5.27
C GLY A 39 -20.42 16.63 -5.61
N ILE A 40 -19.16 16.27 -5.30
CA ILE A 40 -18.01 17.16 -5.60
C ILE A 40 -17.88 17.45 -7.11
N ASN A 41 -18.31 16.51 -7.96
CA ASN A 41 -18.21 16.65 -9.40
C ASN A 41 -19.25 17.65 -9.91
N GLU A 42 -20.46 17.58 -9.38
CA GLU A 42 -21.57 18.47 -9.68
C GLU A 42 -21.27 19.90 -9.17
N ASP A 43 -20.80 20.03 -7.93
CA ASP A 43 -20.47 21.31 -7.29
C ASP A 43 -19.37 22.09 -8.03
N LEU A 44 -18.35 21.39 -8.54
CA LEU A 44 -17.17 22.00 -9.16
C LEU A 44 -17.20 21.93 -10.69
N GLY A 45 -18.24 21.36 -11.30
CA GLY A 45 -18.35 21.19 -12.75
C GLY A 45 -17.30 20.23 -13.33
N ILE A 46 -16.92 19.18 -12.59
CA ILE A 46 -15.89 18.23 -12.99
C ILE A 46 -16.48 17.21 -13.96
N THR A 47 -15.86 17.09 -15.14
CA THR A 47 -16.21 16.05 -16.11
C THR A 47 -15.72 14.67 -15.65
N LYS A 48 -16.36 13.58 -16.11
CA LYS A 48 -16.00 12.20 -15.71
C LYS A 48 -14.51 11.88 -15.91
N GLY A 49 -13.92 12.30 -17.04
CA GLY A 49 -12.49 12.09 -17.30
C GLY A 49 -11.58 12.92 -16.39
N MET A 50 -11.99 14.15 -16.05
CA MET A 50 -11.26 15.01 -15.12
C MET A 50 -11.30 14.47 -13.69
N ALA A 51 -12.43 13.89 -13.25
CA ALA A 51 -12.54 13.27 -11.93
C ALA A 51 -11.50 12.15 -11.74
N SER A 52 -11.33 11.28 -12.74
CA SER A 52 -10.30 10.22 -12.70
C SER A 52 -8.88 10.78 -12.66
N LEU A 53 -8.60 11.86 -13.40
CA LEU A 53 -7.30 12.53 -13.36
C LEU A 53 -7.04 13.17 -11.98
N LEU A 54 -8.00 13.89 -11.42
CA LEU A 54 -7.91 14.52 -10.10
C LEU A 54 -7.66 13.50 -8.98
N GLY A 55 -8.30 12.33 -9.07
CA GLY A 55 -8.05 11.22 -8.14
C GLY A 55 -6.65 10.63 -8.31
N ALA A 56 -6.17 10.56 -9.55
CA ALA A 56 -4.84 10.02 -9.84
C ALA A 56 -3.69 10.99 -9.47
N LEU A 57 -3.90 12.32 -9.49
CA LEU A 57 -2.85 13.32 -9.20
C LEU A 57 -2.12 13.09 -7.86
N PHE A 58 -2.82 12.53 -6.87
CA PHE A 58 -2.20 12.08 -5.62
C PHE A 58 -1.02 11.13 -5.89
N PHE A 59 -1.22 10.09 -6.71
CA PHE A 59 -0.17 9.13 -7.02
C PHE A 59 1.00 9.73 -7.81
N LEU A 60 0.73 10.78 -8.59
CA LEU A 60 1.78 11.49 -9.32
C LEU A 60 2.69 12.29 -8.38
N GLY A 61 2.13 13.02 -7.42
CA GLY A 61 2.91 13.67 -6.37
C GLY A 61 3.67 12.65 -5.51
N TYR A 62 2.99 11.53 -5.20
CA TYR A 62 3.54 10.42 -4.44
C TYR A 62 4.72 9.74 -5.16
N PHE A 63 4.71 9.65 -6.49
CA PHE A 63 5.81 9.07 -7.30
C PHE A 63 7.12 9.84 -7.16
N PHE A 64 7.10 11.18 -7.29
CA PHE A 64 8.32 11.98 -7.37
C PHE A 64 9.11 12.07 -6.06
N PHE A 65 8.46 11.93 -4.90
CA PHE A 65 9.05 12.30 -3.60
C PHE A 65 9.38 11.15 -2.65
N GLN A 66 9.16 9.88 -3.06
CA GLN A 66 9.48 8.77 -2.15
C GLN A 66 10.98 8.56 -1.97
N ILE A 67 11.76 8.67 -3.05
CA ILE A 67 13.21 8.43 -3.00
C ILE A 67 13.90 9.44 -2.06
N PRO A 68 13.66 10.77 -2.18
CA PRO A 68 14.18 11.72 -1.21
C PRO A 68 13.73 11.43 0.23
N GLY A 69 12.45 11.11 0.41
CA GLY A 69 11.88 10.79 1.73
C GLY A 69 12.55 9.57 2.38
N ALA A 70 12.79 8.51 1.60
CA ALA A 70 13.45 7.31 2.09
C ALA A 70 14.92 7.54 2.44
N ILE A 71 15.64 8.30 1.63
CA ILE A 71 17.04 8.68 1.92
C ILE A 71 17.10 9.48 3.22
N TYR A 72 16.15 10.41 3.44
CA TYR A 72 16.05 11.13 4.71
C TYR A 72 15.75 10.18 5.88
N ALA A 73 14.76 9.29 5.74
CA ALA A 73 14.37 8.34 6.77
C ALA A 73 15.53 7.42 7.18
N GLU A 74 16.29 6.93 6.21
CA GLU A 74 17.43 6.04 6.41
C GLU A 74 18.62 6.74 7.10
N ARG A 75 18.92 7.98 6.70
CA ARG A 75 20.10 8.73 7.19
C ARG A 75 19.85 9.54 8.47
N ARG A 76 18.62 9.99 8.69
CA ARG A 76 18.29 10.95 9.77
C ARG A 76 17.38 10.31 10.81
N SER A 77 16.10 10.16 10.49
CA SER A 77 15.08 9.70 11.43
C SER A 77 13.77 9.44 10.70
N VAL A 78 13.21 8.23 10.86
CA VAL A 78 11.84 7.89 10.46
C VAL A 78 10.87 8.72 11.32
N LYS A 79 11.10 8.73 12.63
CA LYS A 79 10.24 9.39 13.61
C LYS A 79 9.96 10.84 13.25
N LYS A 80 11.00 11.64 12.99
CA LYS A 80 10.86 13.07 12.66
C LYS A 80 10.16 13.27 11.33
N LEU A 81 10.46 12.43 10.33
CA LEU A 81 9.85 12.53 9.01
C LEU A 81 8.34 12.29 9.08
N ILE A 82 7.93 11.18 9.69
CA ILE A 82 6.52 10.80 9.82
C ILE A 82 5.73 11.81 10.66
N PHE A 83 6.34 12.39 11.70
CA PHE A 83 5.71 13.46 12.48
C PHE A 83 5.30 14.65 11.61
N TRP A 84 6.24 15.18 10.82
CA TRP A 84 5.95 16.32 9.94
C TRP A 84 5.01 15.93 8.80
N CYS A 85 5.13 14.72 8.25
CA CYS A 85 4.17 14.20 7.28
C CYS A 85 2.75 14.18 7.85
N LEU A 86 2.53 13.66 9.06
CA LEU A 86 1.20 13.61 9.68
C LEU A 86 0.57 15.01 9.87
N ILE A 87 1.34 15.99 10.31
CA ILE A 87 0.86 17.38 10.45
C ILE A 87 0.50 17.97 9.09
N LEU A 88 1.43 17.89 8.13
CA LEU A 88 1.25 18.50 6.81
C LEU A 88 0.13 17.82 6.02
N TRP A 89 0.06 16.49 6.06
CA TRP A 89 -0.98 15.76 5.33
C TRP A 89 -2.33 16.00 5.99
N GLY A 90 -2.46 15.90 7.32
CA GLY A 90 -3.74 16.18 7.99
C GLY A 90 -4.26 17.59 7.71
N GLY A 91 -3.36 18.58 7.67
CA GLY A 91 -3.68 19.94 7.25
C GLY A 91 -4.16 20.02 5.79
N CYS A 92 -3.47 19.37 4.85
CA CYS A 92 -3.88 19.34 3.45
C CYS A 92 -5.19 18.58 3.21
N ALA A 93 -5.44 17.52 3.98
CA ALA A 93 -6.68 16.76 3.99
C ALA A 93 -7.85 17.66 4.39
N SER A 94 -7.75 18.35 5.53
CA SER A 94 -8.79 19.28 5.97
C SER A 94 -8.97 20.46 5.00
N LEU A 95 -7.89 20.98 4.41
CA LEU A 95 -7.95 22.04 3.39
C LEU A 95 -8.67 21.60 2.10
N THR A 96 -8.80 20.29 1.86
CA THR A 96 -9.59 19.79 0.72
C THR A 96 -11.07 20.14 0.86
N GLY A 97 -11.60 20.27 2.09
CA GLY A 97 -12.99 20.66 2.33
C GLY A 97 -13.31 22.12 1.95
N VAL A 98 -12.29 22.98 1.85
CA VAL A 98 -12.47 24.42 1.53
C VAL A 98 -12.23 24.76 0.06
N VAL A 99 -11.98 23.76 -0.80
CA VAL A 99 -11.72 23.99 -2.23
C VAL A 99 -13.00 24.43 -2.96
N SER A 100 -12.83 25.39 -3.88
CA SER A 100 -13.93 26.01 -4.62
C SER A 100 -13.81 25.88 -6.14
N ASN A 101 -12.69 25.33 -6.65
CA ASN A 101 -12.47 25.16 -8.08
C ASN A 101 -11.54 23.99 -8.39
N ILE A 102 -11.54 23.56 -9.66
CA ILE A 102 -10.75 22.43 -10.17
C ILE A 102 -9.24 22.63 -9.97
N PRO A 103 -8.63 23.79 -10.30
CA PRO A 103 -7.21 24.01 -10.06
C PRO A 103 -6.78 23.86 -8.60
N MET A 104 -7.55 24.39 -7.64
CA MET A 104 -7.28 24.23 -6.21
C MET A 104 -7.34 22.76 -5.79
N LEU A 105 -8.35 22.03 -6.27
CA LEU A 105 -8.49 20.60 -6.02
C LEU A 105 -7.32 19.79 -6.62
N ALA A 106 -6.88 20.13 -7.83
CA ALA A 106 -5.73 19.49 -8.47
C ALA A 106 -4.44 19.73 -7.68
N ALA A 107 -4.20 20.98 -7.26
CA ALA A 107 -3.02 21.36 -6.50
C ALA A 107 -2.97 20.67 -5.13
N ILE A 108 -4.06 20.70 -4.36
CA ILE A 108 -4.09 20.08 -3.03
C ILE A 108 -3.89 18.56 -3.10
N ARG A 109 -4.40 17.90 -4.16
CA ARG A 109 -4.23 16.46 -4.35
C ARG A 109 -2.82 16.08 -4.73
N PHE A 110 -2.18 16.85 -5.59
CA PHE A 110 -0.77 16.66 -5.88
C PHE A 110 0.09 16.86 -4.62
N ILE A 111 -0.15 17.93 -3.85
CA ILE A 111 0.59 18.23 -2.62
C ILE A 111 0.40 17.15 -1.56
N LEU A 112 -0.83 16.64 -1.37
CA LEU A 112 -1.09 15.49 -0.50
C LEU A 112 -0.23 14.28 -0.90
N GLY A 113 -0.16 13.98 -2.19
CA GLY A 113 0.73 12.96 -2.74
C GLY A 113 2.19 13.18 -2.36
N VAL A 114 2.70 14.40 -2.53
CA VAL A 114 4.08 14.78 -2.19
C VAL A 114 4.37 14.57 -0.70
N VAL A 115 3.47 15.01 0.18
CA VAL A 115 3.64 14.94 1.63
C VAL A 115 3.60 13.49 2.12
N GLU A 116 2.68 12.67 1.58
CA GLU A 116 2.54 11.27 1.96
C GLU A 116 3.60 10.36 1.34
N ALA A 117 4.27 10.77 0.26
CA ALA A 117 5.21 9.97 -0.53
C ALA A 117 6.24 9.21 0.33
N ALA A 118 6.71 9.86 1.39
CA ALA A 118 7.74 9.33 2.26
C ALA A 118 7.24 8.30 3.28
N VAL A 119 5.92 8.22 3.52
CA VAL A 119 5.36 7.44 4.64
C VAL A 119 5.62 5.94 4.47
N MET A 120 5.23 5.37 3.33
CA MET A 120 5.42 3.93 3.08
C MET A 120 6.89 3.49 3.15
N PRO A 121 7.84 4.07 2.39
CA PRO A 121 9.23 3.64 2.47
C PRO A 121 9.84 3.87 3.85
N ALA A 122 9.51 4.97 4.54
CA ALA A 122 9.98 5.22 5.89
C ALA A 122 9.46 4.18 6.89
N MET A 123 8.20 3.74 6.75
CA MET A 123 7.64 2.67 7.59
C MET A 123 8.26 1.30 7.30
N LEU A 124 8.57 0.98 6.04
CA LEU A 124 9.29 -0.25 5.71
C LEU A 124 10.72 -0.23 6.29
N ILE A 125 11.42 0.90 6.22
CA ILE A 125 12.72 1.10 6.88
C ILE A 125 12.57 0.92 8.39
N TYR A 126 11.56 1.53 8.99
CA TYR A 126 11.26 1.40 10.41
C TYR A 126 11.07 -0.06 10.81
N ILE A 127 10.21 -0.81 10.11
CA ILE A 127 10.00 -2.24 10.35
C ILE A 127 11.30 -3.02 10.21
N SER A 128 12.13 -2.72 9.20
CA SER A 128 13.41 -3.41 9.00
C SER A 128 14.41 -3.22 10.16
N ASN A 129 14.31 -2.12 10.90
CA ASN A 129 15.12 -1.86 12.08
C ASN A 129 14.63 -2.60 13.32
N TRP A 130 13.37 -3.03 13.32
CA TRP A 130 12.70 -3.62 14.48
C TRP A 130 12.43 -5.10 14.34
N PHE A 131 12.32 -5.65 13.12
CA PHE A 131 11.87 -7.03 12.86
C PHE A 131 12.84 -7.81 11.96
N THR A 132 13.05 -9.06 12.35
CA THR A 132 13.94 -10.02 11.69
C THR A 132 13.30 -10.58 10.42
N LYS A 133 14.10 -11.20 9.54
CA LYS A 133 13.66 -11.83 8.29
C LYS A 133 12.50 -12.81 8.49
N SER A 134 12.49 -13.58 9.58
CA SER A 134 11.42 -14.55 9.89
C SER A 134 10.11 -13.91 10.36
N GLU A 135 10.12 -12.62 10.66
CA GLU A 135 8.98 -11.83 11.13
C GLU A 135 8.53 -10.77 10.11
N ARG A 136 9.41 -10.43 9.16
CA ARG A 136 9.29 -9.23 8.33
C ARG A 136 8.09 -9.26 7.40
N SER A 137 7.72 -10.42 6.85
CA SER A 137 6.53 -10.50 6.00
C SER A 137 5.26 -10.21 6.78
N ARG A 138 5.12 -10.78 7.99
CA ARG A 138 3.98 -10.48 8.86
C ARG A 138 3.98 -9.01 9.30
N ALA A 139 5.11 -8.45 9.69
CA ALA A 139 5.19 -7.04 10.10
C ALA A 139 4.82 -6.08 8.95
N ASN A 140 5.33 -6.34 7.73
CA ASN A 140 4.94 -5.61 6.53
C ASN A 140 3.45 -5.78 6.22
N THR A 141 2.90 -6.99 6.38
CA THR A 141 1.46 -7.22 6.25
C THR A 141 0.68 -6.37 7.23
N PHE A 142 1.05 -6.34 8.52
CA PHE A 142 0.36 -5.49 9.50
C PHE A 142 0.38 -4.02 9.10
N LEU A 143 1.51 -3.49 8.62
CA LEU A 143 1.53 -2.16 8.04
C LEU A 143 0.50 -2.01 6.91
N ILE A 144 0.55 -2.89 5.91
CA ILE A 144 -0.23 -2.76 4.68
C ILE A 144 -1.73 -3.05 4.89
N LEU A 145 -2.08 -3.83 5.92
CA LEU A 145 -3.47 -4.06 6.35
C LEU A 145 -4.20 -2.75 6.64
N GLY A 146 -3.48 -1.68 6.99
CA GLY A 146 -4.07 -0.34 7.12
C GLY A 146 -4.85 0.10 5.89
N ASN A 147 -4.54 -0.39 4.68
CA ASN A 147 -5.32 -0.12 3.48
C ASN A 147 -6.71 -0.80 3.51
N PRO A 148 -6.82 -2.13 3.36
CA PRO A 148 -8.13 -2.78 3.25
C PRO A 148 -8.96 -2.63 4.54
N VAL A 149 -8.32 -2.59 5.71
CA VAL A 149 -9.04 -2.41 6.97
C VAL A 149 -9.60 -0.99 7.10
N THR A 150 -8.85 0.04 6.67
CA THR A 150 -9.41 1.41 6.67
C THR A 150 -10.59 1.49 5.74
N VAL A 151 -10.44 1.10 4.47
CA VAL A 151 -11.53 1.18 3.48
C VAL A 151 -12.79 0.44 3.95
N LEU A 152 -12.64 -0.69 4.66
CA LEU A 152 -13.75 -1.47 5.23
C LEU A 152 -14.67 -0.62 6.10
N TRP A 153 -14.14 0.07 7.11
CA TRP A 153 -14.98 0.86 8.03
C TRP A 153 -15.20 2.29 7.55
N MET A 154 -14.23 2.85 6.80
CA MET A 154 -14.32 4.22 6.31
C MET A 154 -15.48 4.38 5.34
N SER A 155 -15.68 3.43 4.44
CA SER A 155 -16.82 3.48 3.50
C SER A 155 -18.17 3.69 4.18
N VAL A 156 -18.35 3.15 5.38
CA VAL A 156 -19.54 3.32 6.21
C VAL A 156 -19.55 4.69 6.89
N VAL A 157 -18.47 5.05 7.60
CA VAL A 157 -18.37 6.33 8.34
C VAL A 157 -18.56 7.53 7.41
N SER A 158 -17.89 7.50 6.27
CA SER A 158 -17.91 8.55 5.25
C SER A 158 -19.29 8.72 4.64
N GLY A 159 -20.00 7.61 4.37
CA GLY A 159 -21.39 7.64 3.91
C GLY A 159 -22.31 8.37 4.90
N TYR A 160 -22.15 8.12 6.21
CA TYR A 160 -22.90 8.84 7.24
C TYR A 160 -22.51 10.31 7.37
N LEU A 161 -21.20 10.64 7.33
CA LEU A 161 -20.72 12.02 7.40
C LEU A 161 -21.23 12.85 6.21
N ILE A 162 -21.15 12.30 5.00
CA ILE A 162 -21.70 12.91 3.79
C ILE A 162 -23.19 13.15 3.93
N HIS A 163 -23.94 12.16 4.40
CA HIS A 163 -25.39 12.29 4.56
C HIS A 163 -25.77 13.35 5.60
N ALA A 164 -25.00 13.50 6.67
CA ALA A 164 -25.31 14.42 7.77
C ALA A 164 -24.81 15.84 7.54
N PHE A 165 -23.60 16.01 6.98
CA PHE A 165 -22.90 17.30 6.94
C PHE A 165 -22.48 17.72 5.53
N GLY A 166 -22.40 16.79 4.58
CA GLY A 166 -21.87 17.04 3.24
C GLY A 166 -20.39 16.67 3.11
N TRP A 167 -19.90 16.71 1.86
CA TRP A 167 -18.55 16.23 1.54
C TRP A 167 -17.44 17.17 2.02
N ARG A 168 -17.72 18.47 2.19
CA ARG A 168 -16.70 19.44 2.61
C ARG A 168 -16.29 19.21 4.06
N GLU A 169 -17.29 19.11 4.92
CA GLU A 169 -17.19 18.86 6.34
C GLU A 169 -16.57 17.48 6.61
N MET A 170 -16.91 16.48 5.79
CA MET A 170 -16.29 15.17 5.82
C MET A 170 -14.75 15.26 5.70
N PHE A 171 -14.20 15.96 4.70
CA PHE A 171 -12.74 16.14 4.57
C PHE A 171 -12.13 16.87 5.77
N ILE A 172 -12.81 17.89 6.31
CA ILE A 172 -12.33 18.65 7.46
C ILE A 172 -12.22 17.74 8.69
N ILE A 173 -13.30 17.01 9.01
CA ILE A 173 -13.39 16.10 10.16
C ILE A 173 -12.37 14.97 10.04
N GLU A 174 -12.22 14.39 8.86
CA GLU A 174 -11.37 13.24 8.61
C GLU A 174 -9.87 13.54 8.61
N GLY A 175 -9.47 14.79 8.30
CA GLY A 175 -8.06 15.22 8.37
C GLY A 175 -7.54 15.50 9.80
N ILE A 176 -8.42 15.86 10.74
CA ILE A 176 -8.06 16.22 12.13
C ILE A 176 -7.38 15.06 12.89
N PRO A 177 -7.89 13.80 12.84
CA PRO A 177 -7.25 12.66 13.50
C PRO A 177 -5.76 12.47 13.16
N ALA A 178 -5.34 12.75 11.93
CA ALA A 178 -3.94 12.65 11.52
C ALA A 178 -3.03 13.63 12.27
N VAL A 179 -3.49 14.87 12.46
CA VAL A 179 -2.77 15.92 13.19
C VAL A 179 -2.64 15.55 14.67
N ILE A 180 -3.72 15.07 15.30
CA ILE A 180 -3.70 14.59 16.69
C ILE A 180 -2.73 13.41 16.82
N TRP A 181 -2.81 12.46 15.90
CA TRP A 181 -1.95 11.28 15.90
C TRP A 181 -0.47 11.61 15.72
N ALA A 182 -0.11 12.72 15.05
CA ALA A 182 1.27 13.19 14.96
C ALA A 182 1.92 13.34 16.34
N PHE A 183 1.22 13.93 17.30
CA PHE A 183 1.73 14.12 18.66
C PHE A 183 1.86 12.79 19.41
N CYS A 184 0.91 11.87 19.24
CA CYS A 184 1.02 10.51 19.76
C CYS A 184 2.24 9.78 19.17
N TRP A 185 2.42 9.85 17.86
CA TRP A 185 3.58 9.29 17.15
C TRP A 185 4.90 9.86 17.68
N TRP A 186 4.97 11.17 17.92
CA TRP A 186 6.16 11.82 18.47
C TRP A 186 6.57 11.25 19.82
N VAL A 187 5.63 10.88 20.68
CA VAL A 187 5.93 10.30 21.99
C VAL A 187 6.31 8.82 21.85
N LEU A 188 5.52 8.05 21.08
CA LEU A 188 5.58 6.59 21.04
C LEU A 188 6.71 6.04 20.15
N ALA A 189 6.96 6.65 18.99
CA ALA A 189 7.91 6.11 18.02
C ALA A 189 9.37 6.28 18.45
N LYS A 190 10.18 5.25 18.16
CA LYS A 190 11.62 5.19 18.44
C LYS A 190 12.33 4.60 17.22
N ASP A 191 13.28 5.33 16.62
CA ASP A 191 13.90 4.93 15.36
C ASP A 191 14.68 3.62 15.44
N LYS A 192 15.27 3.34 16.61
CA LYS A 192 16.15 2.19 16.84
C LYS A 192 15.84 1.47 18.15
N PRO A 193 16.07 0.14 18.23
CA PRO A 193 15.94 -0.64 19.46
C PRO A 193 16.69 -0.07 20.67
N ALA A 194 17.88 0.49 20.43
CA ALA A 194 18.70 1.11 21.48
C ALA A 194 17.95 2.23 22.26
N GLN A 195 17.05 2.95 21.58
CA GLN A 195 16.30 4.09 22.13
C GLN A 195 15.05 3.68 22.92
N ALA A 196 14.64 2.40 22.89
CA ALA A 196 13.47 1.95 23.64
C ALA A 196 13.79 1.78 25.13
N GLY A 197 13.01 2.44 25.99
CA GLY A 197 13.10 2.26 27.45
C GLY A 197 12.44 0.97 27.96
N TRP A 198 11.55 0.38 27.16
CA TRP A 198 10.81 -0.84 27.53
C TRP A 198 11.53 -2.15 27.17
N LEU A 199 12.72 -2.08 26.54
CA LEU A 199 13.59 -3.24 26.27
C LEU A 199 14.74 -3.27 27.30
N SER A 200 15.06 -4.46 27.81
CA SER A 200 16.27 -4.68 28.61
C SER A 200 17.53 -4.60 27.73
N ALA A 201 18.71 -4.46 28.36
CA ALA A 201 19.98 -4.44 27.62
C ALA A 201 20.21 -5.73 26.82
N ASP A 202 19.94 -6.89 27.43
CA ASP A 202 20.09 -8.20 26.78
C ASP A 202 19.16 -8.37 25.58
N GLU A 203 17.91 -7.92 25.68
CA GLU A 203 16.95 -7.98 24.58
C GLU A 203 17.36 -7.08 23.40
N LYS A 204 17.90 -5.89 23.70
CA LYS A 204 18.43 -4.98 22.68
C LYS A 204 19.61 -5.62 21.95
N GLN A 205 20.53 -6.21 22.70
CA GLN A 205 21.71 -6.87 22.13
C GLN A 205 21.32 -8.09 21.29
N ALA A 206 20.40 -8.93 21.79
CA ALA A 206 19.93 -10.12 21.07
C ALA A 206 19.29 -9.76 19.72
N LEU A 207 18.42 -8.74 19.68
CA LEU A 207 17.82 -8.27 18.44
C LEU A 207 18.87 -7.72 17.48
N GLN A 208 19.77 -6.87 17.97
CA GLN A 208 20.81 -6.25 17.13
C GLN A 208 21.72 -7.31 16.52
N GLN A 209 22.15 -8.30 17.31
CA GLN A 209 22.96 -9.41 16.84
C GLN A 209 22.27 -10.19 15.72
N GLN A 210 20.99 -10.53 15.88
CA GLN A 210 20.26 -11.27 14.85
C GLN A 210 20.08 -10.45 13.57
N LEU A 211 19.78 -9.14 13.68
CA LEU A 211 19.68 -8.25 12.53
C LEU A 211 21.01 -8.10 11.79
N ASP A 212 22.14 -8.17 12.49
CA ASP A 212 23.47 -8.06 11.88
C ASP A 212 23.92 -9.39 11.27
N GLU A 213 23.56 -10.52 11.87
CA GLU A 213 23.73 -11.86 11.28
C GLU A 213 22.99 -11.99 9.95
N GLU A 214 21.77 -11.44 9.82
CA GLU A 214 21.02 -11.43 8.56
C GLU A 214 21.68 -10.64 7.43
N GLN A 215 22.62 -9.75 7.75
CA GLN A 215 23.39 -9.00 6.74
C GLN A 215 24.66 -9.72 6.31
N LYS A 216 25.12 -10.71 7.09
CA LYS A 216 26.30 -11.50 6.72
C LYS A 216 25.97 -12.29 5.45
N GLY A 217 26.79 -12.13 4.42
CA GLY A 217 26.60 -12.81 3.12
C GLY A 217 25.83 -12.00 2.08
N ILE A 218 25.21 -10.87 2.43
CA ILE A 218 24.69 -9.93 1.43
C ILE A 218 25.86 -9.17 0.81
N LYS A 219 25.99 -9.20 -0.52
CA LYS A 219 27.05 -8.47 -1.22
C LYS A 219 26.94 -6.97 -0.93
N ALA A 220 28.07 -6.37 -0.55
CA ALA A 220 28.16 -4.93 -0.39
C ALA A 220 27.87 -4.23 -1.73
N VAL A 221 27.06 -3.17 -1.65
CA VAL A 221 26.73 -2.30 -2.79
C VAL A 221 27.23 -0.91 -2.43
N ARG A 222 27.99 -0.28 -3.34
CA ARG A 222 28.71 0.98 -3.04
C ARG A 222 27.78 2.16 -2.80
N ASN A 223 26.71 2.27 -3.59
CA ASN A 223 25.78 3.40 -3.53
C ASN A 223 24.40 3.06 -4.12
N TYR A 224 23.44 3.96 -3.92
CA TYR A 224 22.09 3.83 -4.48
C TYR A 224 22.08 3.69 -6.00
N GLY A 225 23.00 4.34 -6.73
CA GLY A 225 23.06 4.27 -8.19
C GLY A 225 23.40 2.88 -8.73
N GLU A 226 24.18 2.10 -7.99
CA GLU A 226 24.44 0.68 -8.29
C GLU A 226 23.22 -0.17 -7.95
N ALA A 227 22.59 0.06 -6.79
CA ALA A 227 21.38 -0.67 -6.39
C ALA A 227 20.21 -0.47 -7.38
N PHE A 228 19.98 0.77 -7.83
CA PHE A 228 18.90 1.15 -8.74
C PHE A 228 19.08 0.58 -10.15
N ARG A 229 20.32 0.31 -10.56
CA ARG A 229 20.64 -0.33 -11.84
C ARG A 229 20.70 -1.85 -11.75
N SER A 230 20.53 -2.42 -10.56
CA SER A 230 20.54 -3.87 -10.41
C SER A 230 19.32 -4.48 -11.12
N ARG A 231 19.56 -5.56 -11.86
CA ARG A 231 18.52 -6.25 -12.65
C ARG A 231 17.29 -6.59 -11.80
N ASN A 232 17.49 -7.06 -10.57
CA ASN A 232 16.39 -7.44 -9.69
C ASN A 232 15.57 -6.22 -9.22
N VAL A 233 16.20 -5.08 -8.91
CA VAL A 233 15.46 -3.86 -8.56
C VAL A 233 14.63 -3.35 -9.73
N ILE A 234 15.19 -3.32 -10.94
CA ILE A 234 14.46 -2.91 -12.15
C ILE A 234 13.28 -3.84 -12.41
N LEU A 235 13.48 -5.16 -12.33
CA LEU A 235 12.38 -6.12 -12.50
C LEU A 235 11.29 -5.95 -11.45
N LEU A 236 11.64 -5.74 -10.17
CA LEU A 236 10.69 -5.50 -9.10
C LEU A 236 9.94 -4.16 -9.28
N CYS A 237 10.60 -3.13 -9.83
CA CYS A 237 9.97 -1.86 -10.18
C CYS A 237 8.87 -2.04 -11.24
N VAL A 238 9.19 -2.69 -12.35
CA VAL A 238 8.23 -2.92 -13.44
C VAL A 238 7.13 -3.89 -13.00
N GLN A 239 7.47 -4.88 -12.19
CA GLN A 239 6.51 -5.82 -11.61
C GLN A 239 5.51 -5.08 -10.72
N TYR A 240 5.99 -4.21 -9.81
CA TYR A 240 5.12 -3.52 -8.87
C TYR A 240 4.28 -2.45 -9.58
N PHE A 241 4.84 -1.76 -10.58
CA PHE A 241 4.09 -0.90 -11.49
C PHE A 241 2.90 -1.65 -12.13
N ALA A 242 3.13 -2.83 -12.72
CA ALA A 242 2.09 -3.59 -13.40
C ALA A 242 1.04 -4.14 -12.42
N TRP A 243 1.46 -4.59 -11.24
CA TRP A 243 0.54 -5.04 -10.20
C TRP A 243 -0.32 -3.88 -9.66
N SER A 244 0.28 -2.70 -9.42
CA SER A 244 -0.42 -1.52 -8.92
C SER A 244 -1.49 -1.00 -9.88
N ILE A 245 -1.32 -1.16 -11.20
CA ILE A 245 -2.37 -0.88 -12.19
C ILE A 245 -3.63 -1.69 -11.89
N GLY A 246 -3.49 -3.00 -11.70
CA GLY A 246 -4.62 -3.90 -11.42
C GLY A 246 -5.29 -3.56 -10.09
N VAL A 247 -4.51 -3.35 -9.03
CA VAL A 247 -5.04 -3.06 -7.69
C VAL A 247 -5.78 -1.73 -7.65
N TYR A 248 -5.17 -0.63 -8.09
CA TYR A 248 -5.79 0.70 -7.95
C TYR A 248 -6.86 0.98 -9.01
N GLY A 249 -6.80 0.30 -10.16
CA GLY A 249 -7.93 0.21 -11.07
C GLY A 249 -9.12 -0.49 -10.41
N PHE A 250 -8.90 -1.61 -9.73
CA PHE A 250 -9.96 -2.29 -8.98
C PHE A 250 -10.52 -1.44 -7.83
N VAL A 251 -9.66 -0.90 -6.96
CA VAL A 251 -10.06 -0.18 -5.73
C VAL A 251 -10.94 1.02 -6.02
N LEU A 252 -10.53 1.88 -6.96
CA LEU A 252 -11.28 3.11 -7.26
C LEU A 252 -12.58 2.86 -8.03
N TRP A 253 -12.63 1.79 -8.81
CA TRP A 253 -13.77 1.51 -9.69
C TRP A 253 -14.74 0.47 -9.13
N LEU A 254 -14.36 -0.26 -8.08
CA LEU A 254 -15.21 -1.28 -7.44
C LEU A 254 -16.60 -0.74 -7.06
N PRO A 255 -16.75 0.42 -6.38
CA PRO A 255 -18.08 0.93 -6.04
C PRO A 255 -18.94 1.21 -7.29
N SER A 256 -18.33 1.76 -8.34
CA SER A 256 -19.03 2.03 -9.61
C SER A 256 -19.42 0.74 -10.34
N ILE A 257 -18.56 -0.27 -10.34
CA ILE A 257 -18.84 -1.60 -10.92
C ILE A 257 -20.08 -2.19 -10.25
N LEU A 258 -20.14 -2.17 -8.91
CA LEU A 258 -21.26 -2.71 -8.14
C LEU A 258 -22.56 -1.93 -8.38
N ARG A 259 -22.49 -0.59 -8.39
CA ARG A 259 -23.67 0.26 -8.61
C ARG A 259 -24.28 0.05 -10.00
N SER A 260 -23.44 -0.10 -11.02
CA SER A 260 -23.89 -0.35 -12.39
C SER A 260 -24.52 -1.73 -12.59
N GLY A 261 -24.13 -2.73 -11.79
CA GLY A 261 -24.60 -4.10 -11.91
C GLY A 261 -26.03 -4.33 -11.40
N MET A 262 -26.46 -3.63 -10.34
CA MET A 262 -27.80 -3.82 -9.74
C MET A 262 -28.56 -2.52 -9.44
N GLN A 263 -28.16 -1.36 -10.00
CA GLN A 263 -28.78 -0.05 -9.73
C GLN A 263 -28.94 0.26 -8.22
N MET A 264 -27.96 -0.17 -7.42
CA MET A 264 -28.02 -0.08 -5.96
C MET A 264 -27.77 1.34 -5.45
N GLY A 265 -28.28 1.66 -4.26
CA GLY A 265 -27.97 2.89 -3.55
C GLY A 265 -26.52 2.95 -3.06
N MET A 266 -26.11 4.11 -2.52
CA MET A 266 -24.73 4.34 -2.07
C MET A 266 -24.38 3.48 -0.84
N VAL A 267 -25.35 3.25 0.06
CA VAL A 267 -25.15 2.47 1.29
C VAL A 267 -24.95 0.99 0.98
N GLU A 268 -25.79 0.40 0.11
CA GLU A 268 -25.66 -1.01 -0.26
C GLU A 268 -24.38 -1.28 -1.05
N ALA A 269 -24.01 -0.37 -1.96
CA ALA A 269 -22.73 -0.44 -2.68
C ALA A 269 -21.53 -0.37 -1.70
N GLY A 270 -21.63 0.42 -0.63
CA GLY A 270 -20.63 0.46 0.45
C GLY A 270 -20.47 -0.88 1.16
N TRP A 271 -21.57 -1.51 1.58
CA TRP A 271 -21.54 -2.82 2.24
C TRP A 271 -20.99 -3.94 1.35
N LEU A 272 -21.35 -3.99 0.07
CA LEU A 272 -20.77 -4.97 -0.86
C LEU A 272 -19.31 -4.67 -1.18
N SER A 273 -18.92 -3.39 -1.25
CA SER A 273 -17.51 -3.01 -1.44
C SER A 273 -16.63 -3.47 -0.27
N ALA A 274 -17.17 -3.57 0.94
CA ALA A 274 -16.46 -4.03 2.13
C ALA A 274 -16.02 -5.51 2.06
N VAL A 275 -16.77 -6.39 1.37
CA VAL A 275 -16.52 -7.85 1.39
C VAL A 275 -15.18 -8.23 0.73
N PRO A 276 -14.82 -7.72 -0.48
CA PRO A 276 -13.48 -7.95 -1.04
C PRO A 276 -12.34 -7.53 -0.11
N TYR A 277 -12.50 -6.41 0.62
CA TYR A 277 -11.48 -5.93 1.55
C TYR A 277 -11.39 -6.79 2.83
N LEU A 278 -12.50 -7.32 3.30
CA LEU A 278 -12.50 -8.31 4.38
C LEU A 278 -11.77 -9.60 3.96
N ALA A 279 -12.09 -10.12 2.77
CA ALA A 279 -11.42 -11.29 2.21
C ALA A 279 -9.91 -11.03 2.00
N ALA A 280 -9.53 -9.85 1.51
CA ALA A 280 -8.15 -9.40 1.39
C ALA A 280 -7.43 -9.37 2.74
N THR A 281 -8.06 -8.82 3.77
CA THR A 281 -7.51 -8.76 5.14
C THR A 281 -7.17 -10.16 5.66
N ILE A 282 -8.11 -11.10 5.55
CA ILE A 282 -7.90 -12.49 5.98
C ILE A 282 -6.79 -13.15 5.15
N ALA A 283 -6.84 -13.01 3.82
CA ALA A 283 -5.86 -13.61 2.93
C ALA A 283 -4.44 -13.08 3.18
N MET A 284 -4.27 -11.77 3.41
CA MET A 284 -2.98 -11.16 3.73
C MET A 284 -2.36 -11.75 5.01
N ILE A 285 -3.16 -11.96 6.06
CA ILE A 285 -2.69 -12.54 7.33
C ILE A 285 -2.24 -13.99 7.11
N VAL A 286 -3.09 -14.81 6.49
CA VAL A 286 -2.80 -16.23 6.24
C VAL A 286 -1.57 -16.41 5.34
N VAL A 287 -1.51 -15.67 4.24
CA VAL A 287 -0.43 -15.77 3.25
C VAL A 287 0.90 -15.28 3.82
N SER A 288 0.91 -14.20 4.61
CA SER A 288 2.14 -13.70 5.23
C SER A 288 2.68 -14.65 6.31
N TRP A 289 1.79 -15.25 7.11
CA TRP A 289 2.17 -16.30 8.06
C TRP A 289 2.77 -17.52 7.35
N ALA A 290 2.11 -18.01 6.30
CA ALA A 290 2.59 -19.15 5.53
C ALA A 290 3.92 -18.83 4.81
N SER A 291 4.06 -17.61 4.29
CA SER A 291 5.29 -17.12 3.68
C SER A 291 6.46 -17.08 4.67
N ASP A 292 6.23 -16.59 5.88
CA ASP A 292 7.24 -16.59 6.95
C ASP A 292 7.62 -18.01 7.37
N LYS A 293 6.68 -18.96 7.41
CA LYS A 293 6.98 -20.36 7.75
C LYS A 293 7.81 -21.06 6.68
N MET A 294 7.51 -20.83 5.41
CA MET A 294 8.16 -21.52 4.28
C MET A 294 9.41 -20.79 3.76
N GLN A 295 9.61 -19.52 4.12
CA GLN A 295 10.73 -18.66 3.68
C GLN A 295 10.91 -18.58 2.14
N ASN A 296 9.91 -18.98 1.36
CA ASN A 296 9.89 -18.90 -0.09
C ASN A 296 8.93 -17.81 -0.54
N ARG A 297 9.34 -16.55 -0.37
CA ARG A 297 8.52 -15.36 -0.62
C ARG A 297 7.85 -15.37 -2.00
N LYS A 298 8.61 -15.74 -3.03
CA LYS A 298 8.17 -15.76 -4.42
C LYS A 298 6.97 -16.66 -4.67
N LEU A 299 6.90 -17.81 -4.02
CA LEU A 299 5.77 -18.74 -4.12
C LEU A 299 4.47 -18.15 -3.57
N PHE A 300 4.56 -17.15 -2.69
CA PHE A 300 3.41 -16.43 -2.14
C PHE A 300 3.14 -15.10 -2.85
N VAL A 301 3.72 -14.90 -4.04
CA VAL A 301 3.45 -13.72 -4.87
C VAL A 301 2.79 -14.14 -6.19
N TRP A 302 3.51 -14.87 -7.04
CA TRP A 302 3.06 -15.11 -8.40
C TRP A 302 1.76 -15.93 -8.52
N PRO A 303 1.47 -16.99 -7.71
CA PRO A 303 0.23 -17.75 -7.89
C PRO A 303 -1.00 -16.92 -7.53
N LEU A 304 -0.88 -16.09 -6.49
CA LEU A 304 -1.97 -15.22 -6.04
C LEU A 304 -2.27 -14.14 -7.08
N LEU A 305 -1.24 -13.53 -7.68
CA LEU A 305 -1.46 -12.58 -8.77
C LEU A 305 -2.07 -13.25 -10.00
N LEU A 306 -1.73 -14.51 -10.30
CA LEU A 306 -2.35 -15.27 -11.39
C LEU A 306 -3.82 -15.59 -11.09
N ILE A 307 -4.13 -16.05 -9.88
CA ILE A 307 -5.52 -16.25 -9.43
C ILE A 307 -6.30 -14.94 -9.53
N GLY A 308 -5.69 -13.83 -9.10
CA GLY A 308 -6.25 -12.49 -9.23
C GLY A 308 -6.60 -12.15 -10.68
N ALA A 309 -5.64 -12.32 -11.60
CA ALA A 309 -5.85 -12.06 -13.03
C ALA A 309 -6.98 -12.89 -13.64
N LEU A 310 -6.98 -14.20 -13.36
CA LEU A 310 -8.00 -15.14 -13.88
C LEU A 310 -9.38 -14.85 -13.31
N ALA A 311 -9.49 -14.59 -12.01
CA ALA A 311 -10.76 -14.24 -11.37
C ALA A 311 -11.29 -12.89 -11.89
N PHE A 312 -10.41 -11.91 -12.09
CA PHE A 312 -10.77 -10.60 -12.62
C PHE A 312 -11.29 -10.69 -14.06
N PHE A 313 -10.58 -11.41 -14.93
CA PHE A 313 -11.01 -11.69 -16.29
C PHE A 313 -12.31 -12.51 -16.32
N GLY A 314 -12.42 -13.53 -15.48
CA GLY A 314 -13.62 -14.37 -15.35
C GLY A 314 -14.85 -13.56 -14.94
N SER A 315 -14.71 -12.62 -13.99
CA SER A 315 -15.80 -11.74 -13.57
C SER A 315 -16.38 -10.94 -14.75
N TYR A 316 -15.50 -10.40 -15.60
CA TYR A 316 -15.92 -9.71 -16.82
C TYR A 316 -16.58 -10.67 -17.84
N ALA A 317 -16.00 -11.84 -18.06
CA ALA A 317 -16.49 -12.81 -19.04
C ALA A 317 -17.87 -13.38 -18.68
N VAL A 318 -18.14 -13.58 -17.38
CA VAL A 318 -19.45 -14.00 -16.88
C VAL A 318 -20.50 -12.88 -17.04
N GLY A 319 -20.08 -11.62 -16.92
CA GLY A 319 -20.91 -10.45 -17.19
C GLY A 319 -21.93 -10.13 -16.09
N ALA A 320 -22.71 -9.06 -16.30
CA ALA A 320 -23.66 -8.56 -15.31
C ALA A 320 -24.90 -9.45 -15.13
N ASN A 321 -25.22 -10.28 -16.12
CA ASN A 321 -26.38 -11.19 -16.09
C ASN A 321 -26.31 -12.24 -14.95
N HIS A 322 -25.10 -12.53 -14.46
CA HIS A 322 -24.87 -13.41 -13.32
C HIS A 322 -24.12 -12.66 -12.20
N PHE A 323 -24.70 -11.55 -11.75
CA PHE A 323 -24.10 -10.63 -10.78
C PHE A 323 -23.37 -11.32 -9.62
N TRP A 324 -24.02 -12.28 -8.94
CA TRP A 324 -23.43 -12.93 -7.76
C TRP A 324 -22.19 -13.78 -8.07
N ILE A 325 -22.12 -14.41 -9.25
CA ILE A 325 -20.93 -15.16 -9.68
C ILE A 325 -19.81 -14.18 -10.02
N SER A 326 -20.12 -13.15 -10.81
CA SER A 326 -19.17 -12.09 -11.17
C SER A 326 -18.62 -11.37 -9.94
N TYR A 327 -19.48 -11.11 -8.96
CA TYR A 327 -19.13 -10.53 -7.68
C TYR A 327 -18.24 -11.46 -6.83
N GLY A 328 -18.57 -12.75 -6.73
CA GLY A 328 -17.74 -13.74 -6.05
C GLY A 328 -16.32 -13.81 -6.64
N LEU A 329 -16.20 -13.71 -7.97
CA LEU A 329 -14.92 -13.61 -8.66
C LEU A 329 -14.18 -12.29 -8.36
N LEU A 330 -14.87 -11.16 -8.22
CA LEU A 330 -14.26 -9.91 -7.78
C LEU A 330 -13.74 -9.99 -6.33
N VAL A 331 -14.46 -10.68 -5.44
CA VAL A 331 -14.00 -10.92 -4.06
C VAL A 331 -12.70 -11.74 -4.08
N VAL A 332 -12.65 -12.82 -4.87
CA VAL A 332 -11.43 -13.62 -5.05
C VAL A 332 -10.30 -12.79 -5.64
N ALA A 333 -10.59 -11.99 -6.68
CA ALA A 333 -9.59 -11.13 -7.31
C ALA A 333 -9.02 -10.11 -6.33
N GLY A 334 -9.87 -9.40 -5.58
CA GLY A 334 -9.46 -8.46 -4.54
C GLY A 334 -8.58 -9.12 -3.48
N ALA A 335 -9.01 -10.28 -2.96
CA ALA A 335 -8.23 -11.01 -1.96
C ALA A 335 -6.85 -11.44 -2.49
N ALA A 336 -6.81 -12.00 -3.69
CA ALA A 336 -5.59 -12.53 -4.30
C ALA A 336 -4.62 -11.42 -4.74
N MET A 337 -5.12 -10.24 -5.11
CA MET A 337 -4.29 -9.08 -5.42
C MET A 337 -3.67 -8.43 -4.19
N TYR A 338 -4.30 -8.54 -3.00
CA TYR A 338 -3.78 -7.93 -1.76
C TYR A 338 -2.90 -8.87 -0.95
N ALA A 339 -3.22 -10.17 -0.93
CA ALA A 339 -2.48 -11.18 -0.17
C ALA A 339 -0.94 -11.17 -0.33
N PRO A 340 -0.36 -10.89 -1.52
CA PRO A 340 1.10 -10.96 -1.70
C PRO A 340 1.90 -9.73 -1.22
N TYR A 341 1.25 -8.69 -0.68
CA TYR A 341 1.91 -7.45 -0.24
C TYR A 341 3.03 -7.66 0.78
N GLY A 342 2.75 -8.36 1.88
CA GLY A 342 3.75 -8.65 2.90
C GLY A 342 4.96 -9.42 2.35
N PRO A 343 4.74 -10.59 1.71
CA PRO A 343 5.81 -11.37 1.10
C PRO A 343 6.63 -10.59 0.08
N PHE A 344 5.99 -9.78 -0.77
CA PHE A 344 6.66 -8.99 -1.79
C PHE A 344 7.65 -7.98 -1.20
N PHE A 345 7.20 -7.16 -0.23
CA PHE A 345 8.07 -6.16 0.39
C PHE A 345 9.12 -6.78 1.32
N ALA A 346 8.91 -8.01 1.79
CA ALA A 346 9.94 -8.75 2.53
C ALA A 346 11.12 -9.19 1.65
N ILE A 347 10.91 -9.41 0.35
CA ILE A 347 11.98 -9.82 -0.59
C ILE A 347 13.10 -8.77 -0.66
N ILE A 348 12.76 -7.48 -0.66
CA ILE A 348 13.69 -6.39 -0.97
C ILE A 348 14.87 -6.31 0.03
N PRO A 349 14.63 -6.18 1.36
CA PRO A 349 15.72 -6.11 2.34
C PRO A 349 16.45 -7.45 2.56
N GLU A 350 15.93 -8.55 2.03
CA GLU A 350 16.64 -9.84 2.02
C GLU A 350 17.65 -9.95 0.87
N MET A 351 17.51 -9.12 -0.17
CA MET A 351 18.34 -9.17 -1.38
C MET A 351 19.38 -8.04 -1.48
N LEU A 352 19.22 -6.98 -0.67
CA LEU A 352 20.03 -5.77 -0.74
C LEU A 352 20.63 -5.43 0.63
N PRO A 353 21.84 -4.87 0.68
CA PRO A 353 22.45 -4.50 1.94
C PRO A 353 21.72 -3.32 2.59
N LYS A 354 21.75 -3.27 3.93
CA LYS A 354 21.05 -2.26 4.76
C LYS A 354 21.23 -0.82 4.28
N ASN A 355 22.41 -0.46 3.75
CA ASN A 355 22.77 0.91 3.32
C ASN A 355 22.12 1.37 2.01
N VAL A 356 21.46 0.48 1.26
CA VAL A 356 20.76 0.82 0.01
C VAL A 356 19.34 0.26 -0.07
N ALA A 357 18.98 -0.68 0.82
CA ALA A 357 17.67 -1.31 0.83
C ALA A 357 16.54 -0.29 0.98
N GLY A 358 16.71 0.74 1.81
CA GLY A 358 15.74 1.82 2.00
C GLY A 358 15.42 2.57 0.70
N GLY A 359 16.45 3.07 0.03
CA GLY A 359 16.30 3.73 -1.27
C GLY A 359 15.73 2.82 -2.36
N ALA A 360 16.10 1.54 -2.39
CA ALA A 360 15.58 0.60 -3.37
C ALA A 360 14.09 0.29 -3.15
N MET A 361 13.66 0.13 -1.89
CA MET A 361 12.24 0.01 -1.54
C MET A 361 11.46 1.24 -2.00
N ALA A 362 12.04 2.43 -1.84
CA ALA A 362 11.43 3.68 -2.28
C ALA A 362 11.30 3.77 -3.80
N LEU A 363 12.32 3.37 -4.55
CA LEU A 363 12.26 3.33 -6.02
C LEU A 363 11.19 2.34 -6.50
N ILE A 364 11.15 1.13 -5.93
CA ILE A 364 10.13 0.13 -6.26
C ILE A 364 8.74 0.69 -5.96
N ASN A 365 8.53 1.22 -4.75
CA ASN A 365 7.24 1.77 -4.36
C ASN A 365 6.86 3.05 -5.14
N SER A 366 7.83 3.82 -5.64
CA SER A 366 7.60 4.93 -6.58
C SER A 366 7.01 4.41 -7.88
N MET A 367 7.61 3.38 -8.46
CA MET A 367 7.10 2.78 -9.70
C MET A 367 5.73 2.13 -9.49
N GLY A 368 5.45 1.58 -8.31
CA GLY A 368 4.10 1.19 -7.92
C GLY A 368 3.11 2.35 -7.92
N ALA A 369 3.46 3.49 -7.33
CA ALA A 369 2.62 4.68 -7.36
C ALA A 369 2.38 5.21 -8.78
N LEU A 370 3.40 5.16 -9.65
CA LEU A 370 3.20 5.45 -11.07
C LEU A 370 2.20 4.47 -11.70
N GLY A 371 2.29 3.17 -11.37
CA GLY A 371 1.31 2.16 -11.75
C GLY A 371 -0.10 2.48 -11.23
N SER A 372 -0.22 2.93 -9.98
CA SER A 372 -1.48 3.40 -9.40
C SER A 372 -2.05 4.59 -10.16
N PHE A 373 -1.22 5.57 -10.55
CA PHE A 373 -1.65 6.70 -11.39
C PHE A 373 -2.30 6.21 -12.68
N PHE A 374 -1.64 5.31 -13.42
CA PHE A 374 -2.20 4.73 -14.65
C PHE A 374 -3.44 3.88 -14.37
N GLY A 375 -3.43 3.04 -13.33
CA GLY A 375 -4.59 2.23 -12.95
C GLY A 375 -5.82 3.06 -12.60
N SER A 376 -5.63 4.19 -11.92
CA SER A 376 -6.71 5.10 -11.52
C SER A 376 -7.24 5.94 -12.67
N TRP A 377 -6.36 6.57 -13.45
CA TRP A 377 -6.73 7.49 -14.53
C TRP A 377 -7.09 6.75 -15.83
N PHE A 378 -6.24 5.84 -16.28
CA PHE A 378 -6.37 5.23 -17.61
C PHE A 378 -7.56 4.27 -17.69
N VAL A 379 -7.88 3.56 -16.60
CA VAL A 379 -9.13 2.77 -16.51
C VAL A 379 -10.36 3.67 -16.71
N GLY A 380 -10.39 4.84 -16.10
CA GLY A 380 -11.49 5.79 -16.30
C GLY A 380 -11.58 6.33 -17.71
N TYR A 381 -10.44 6.67 -18.29
CA TYR A 381 -10.34 7.07 -19.68
C TYR A 381 -10.85 5.98 -20.64
N LEU A 382 -10.44 4.72 -20.45
CA LEU A 382 -10.88 3.59 -21.26
C LEU A 382 -12.39 3.37 -21.16
N ASN A 383 -12.95 3.43 -19.94
CA ASN A 383 -14.39 3.33 -19.73
C ASN A 383 -15.16 4.44 -20.46
N GLY A 384 -14.65 5.68 -20.39
CA GLY A 384 -15.25 6.85 -21.04
C GLY A 384 -15.15 6.81 -22.57
N ALA A 385 -14.00 6.41 -23.11
CA ALA A 385 -13.74 6.43 -24.55
C ALA A 385 -14.40 5.26 -25.29
N THR A 386 -14.46 4.08 -24.68
CA THR A 386 -15.03 2.88 -25.32
C THR A 386 -16.52 2.69 -25.01
N GLY A 387 -17.04 3.37 -23.98
CA GLY A 387 -18.41 3.18 -23.50
C GLY A 387 -18.67 1.81 -22.86
N SER A 388 -17.63 0.99 -22.66
CA SER A 388 -17.72 -0.37 -22.12
C SER A 388 -16.62 -0.64 -21.08
N PRO A 389 -16.90 -1.41 -20.02
CA PRO A 389 -15.87 -1.80 -19.05
C PRO A 389 -14.84 -2.79 -19.62
N ALA A 390 -15.08 -3.37 -20.80
CA ALA A 390 -14.25 -4.41 -21.41
C ALA A 390 -12.76 -4.08 -21.48
N ALA A 391 -12.43 -2.92 -22.04
CA ALA A 391 -11.05 -2.50 -22.25
C ALA A 391 -10.31 -2.35 -20.92
N SER A 392 -10.99 -1.81 -19.90
CA SER A 392 -10.46 -1.61 -18.56
C SER A 392 -10.18 -2.92 -17.84
N TYR A 393 -11.12 -3.88 -17.90
CA TYR A 393 -10.93 -5.20 -17.31
C TYR A 393 -9.76 -5.96 -17.96
N MET A 394 -9.67 -5.90 -19.29
CA MET A 394 -8.58 -6.52 -20.03
C MET A 394 -7.22 -5.87 -19.68
N PHE A 395 -7.17 -4.54 -19.63
CA PHE A 395 -5.95 -3.80 -19.27
C PHE A 395 -5.45 -4.21 -17.87
N MET A 396 -6.32 -4.26 -16.87
CA MET A 396 -5.98 -4.66 -15.52
C MET A 396 -5.54 -6.14 -15.45
N ALA A 397 -6.26 -7.05 -16.11
CA ALA A 397 -5.91 -8.48 -16.13
C ALA A 397 -4.55 -8.73 -16.79
N ILE A 398 -4.27 -8.09 -17.93
CA ILE A 398 -2.98 -8.18 -18.62
C ILE A 398 -1.86 -7.65 -17.72
N ALA A 399 -2.06 -6.52 -17.06
CA ALA A 399 -1.06 -5.95 -16.15
C ALA A 399 -0.71 -6.92 -15.00
N LEU A 400 -1.70 -7.61 -14.44
CA LEU A 400 -1.46 -8.67 -13.44
C LEU A 400 -0.67 -9.85 -14.01
N VAL A 401 -0.98 -10.31 -15.23
CA VAL A 401 -0.21 -11.37 -15.91
C VAL A 401 1.24 -10.95 -16.15
N VAL A 402 1.47 -9.69 -16.55
CA VAL A 402 2.83 -9.13 -16.68
C VAL A 402 3.55 -9.18 -15.33
N ALA A 403 2.88 -8.82 -14.24
CA ALA A 403 3.45 -8.91 -12.89
C ALA A 403 3.80 -10.36 -12.48
N VAL A 404 2.98 -11.35 -12.87
CA VAL A 404 3.26 -12.79 -12.68
C VAL A 404 4.55 -13.18 -13.40
N VAL A 405 4.65 -12.89 -14.70
CA VAL A 405 5.81 -13.23 -15.53
C VAL A 405 7.09 -12.60 -14.97
N LEU A 406 7.04 -11.31 -14.61
CA LEU A 406 8.20 -10.61 -14.04
C LEU A 406 8.61 -11.22 -12.70
N THR A 407 7.65 -11.59 -11.84
CA THR A 407 7.94 -12.28 -10.57
C THR A 407 8.65 -13.61 -10.82
N LEU A 408 8.23 -14.37 -11.84
CA LEU A 408 8.88 -15.64 -12.24
C LEU A 408 10.31 -15.44 -12.74
N ILE A 409 10.63 -14.30 -13.37
CA ILE A 409 11.97 -13.97 -13.87
C ILE A 409 12.91 -13.49 -12.76
N VAL A 410 12.40 -12.83 -11.71
CA VAL A 410 13.22 -12.37 -10.58
C VAL A 410 13.93 -13.56 -9.94
N LYS A 411 15.27 -13.49 -9.89
CA LYS A 411 16.12 -14.51 -9.29
C LYS A 411 16.18 -14.28 -7.78
N PRO A 412 15.88 -15.29 -6.94
CA PRO A 412 16.09 -15.18 -5.50
C PRO A 412 17.55 -14.83 -5.21
N ALA A 413 17.81 -14.11 -4.11
CA ALA A 413 19.16 -14.08 -3.56
C ALA A 413 19.60 -15.53 -3.31
N ARG A 414 20.77 -15.89 -3.84
CA ARG A 414 21.34 -17.23 -3.70
C ARG A 414 21.54 -17.47 -2.20
N ASN A 415 20.70 -18.31 -1.59
CA ASN A 415 21.10 -19.01 -0.39
C ASN A 415 22.14 -20.03 -0.86
N GLU A 416 23.41 -19.66 -0.87
CA GLU A 416 24.46 -20.68 -0.80
C GLU A 416 24.31 -21.31 0.58
N ILE A 417 23.42 -22.30 0.67
CA ILE A 417 23.58 -23.37 1.63
C ILE A 417 24.86 -24.06 1.15
N GLN A 418 26.02 -23.59 1.64
CA GLN A 418 27.19 -24.46 1.68
C GLN A 418 26.71 -25.71 2.41
N PRO A 419 26.77 -26.90 1.77
CA PRO A 419 26.65 -28.13 2.55
C PRO A 419 27.76 -28.02 3.59
N GLN A 420 27.41 -28.00 4.87
CA GLN A 420 28.37 -28.33 5.90
C GLN A 420 28.77 -29.77 5.58
N LEU A 421 29.87 -29.92 4.85
CA LEU A 421 30.62 -31.17 4.77
C LEU A 421 31.11 -31.42 6.20
N ALA A 422 30.36 -32.26 6.91
CA ALA A 422 30.83 -32.96 8.09
C ALA A 422 31.22 -34.38 7.65
#